data_AF-A0A1F4QKE1-F1
#
_entry.id   AF-A0A1F4QKE1-F1
#
_cell.length_a   1.000
_cell.length_b   1.000
_cell.length_c   1.000
_cell.angle_alpha   90.00
_cell.angle_beta   90.00
_cell.angle_gamma   90.00
#
_symmetry.space_group_name_H-M   'P 1'
#
loop_
_entity.id
_entity.type
_entity.pdbx_description
1 polymer ?
#
loop_
_entity_poly.entity_id
_entity_poly.type
_entity_poly.pdbx_seq_one_letter_code
_entity_poly.pdbx_strand_id
1 'polypeptide(L)'
;MGIQDSGASPAEEGTALTAYASDEAMLRRRLAPGTVDARSFQRPVSRCEISQCQGMCCYDGVYVSDESAAVITSLTEKHAEFFAGLGLDLPERVIVEGEWRGKRGGLKTAVRARDFSAMVEGYPAHFGNTACVFLSRDGRCALQLLSEHEGRHPWYYKPVKCWLHPITIEGDGHSVLVLHSRETDPYRLPGYDGFVSTIFCGRTCPGGAPASTALAKELTFLSRIVGRDLLVEM
;
A
#
# COMPACT_ATOMS: atom_id res chain seq x y z
N MET A 1 18.43 -10.47 47.81
CA MET A 1 18.69 -11.50 46.78
C MET A 1 17.77 -11.17 45.62
N GLY A 2 18.36 -10.60 44.56
CA GLY A 2 17.67 -9.75 43.58
C GLY A 2 16.76 -10.50 42.61
N ILE A 3 15.64 -9.85 42.30
CA ILE A 3 14.71 -10.19 41.22
C ILE A 3 15.43 -9.86 39.92
N GLN A 4 15.63 -10.88 39.07
CA GLN A 4 16.19 -10.68 37.74
C GLN A 4 15.11 -10.11 36.83
N ASP A 5 15.32 -8.84 36.51
CA ASP A 5 14.67 -8.07 35.46
C ASP A 5 14.95 -8.75 34.11
N SER A 6 13.93 -9.37 33.51
CA SER A 6 14.04 -9.99 32.19
C SER A 6 14.02 -8.88 31.14
N GLY A 7 15.22 -8.37 30.87
CA GLY A 7 15.46 -7.32 29.89
C GLY A 7 14.81 -7.60 28.55
N ALA A 8 14.06 -6.61 28.06
CA ALA A 8 13.71 -6.51 26.67
C ALA A 8 15.00 -6.60 25.83
N SER A 9 15.03 -7.57 24.92
CA SER A 9 16.13 -7.74 23.98
C SER A 9 16.23 -6.48 23.11
N PRO A 10 17.44 -5.91 22.92
CA PRO A 10 17.64 -4.80 21.99
C PRO A 10 17.24 -5.25 20.59
N ALA A 11 16.46 -4.45 19.88
CA ALA A 11 16.12 -4.70 18.48
C ALA A 11 17.40 -4.98 17.67
N GLU A 12 17.45 -6.11 16.97
CA GLU A 12 18.54 -6.42 16.06
C GLU A 12 18.68 -5.32 15.00
N GLU A 13 19.77 -4.55 15.08
CA GLU A 13 20.28 -3.80 13.93
C GLU A 13 20.68 -4.82 12.86
N GLY A 14 20.02 -4.80 11.68
CA GLY A 14 20.66 -5.31 10.47
C GLY A 14 19.86 -6.08 9.42
N THR A 15 18.53 -6.20 9.48
CA THR A 15 17.75 -6.74 8.34
C THR A 15 16.50 -5.93 8.04
N ALA A 16 16.34 -5.54 6.77
CA ALA A 16 15.13 -4.90 6.27
C ALA A 16 13.91 -5.83 6.45
N LEU A 17 12.75 -5.26 6.81
CA LEU A 17 11.50 -5.99 7.01
C LEU A 17 10.79 -6.33 5.69
N THR A 18 11.22 -5.70 4.60
CA THR A 18 10.76 -5.84 3.23
C THR A 18 11.96 -6.04 2.30
N ALA A 19 11.68 -6.32 1.02
CA ALA A 19 12.69 -6.34 -0.03
C ALA A 19 13.20 -4.94 -0.43
N TYR A 20 12.75 -3.88 0.24
CA TYR A 20 12.98 -2.48 -0.14
C TYR A 20 13.70 -1.72 0.97
N ALA A 21 14.97 -2.02 1.17
CA ALA A 21 15.76 -1.46 2.27
C ALA A 21 15.89 0.07 2.17
N SER A 22 16.04 0.60 0.95
CA SER A 22 16.15 2.05 0.71
C SER A 22 14.81 2.75 0.95
N ASP A 23 13.70 2.14 0.53
CA ASP A 23 12.36 2.66 0.83
C ASP A 23 12.09 2.68 2.35
N GLU A 24 12.49 1.65 3.10
CA GLU A 24 12.40 1.65 4.56
C GLU A 24 13.26 2.72 5.21
N ALA A 25 14.50 2.91 4.76
CA ALA A 25 15.37 3.99 5.24
C ALA A 25 14.74 5.36 4.98
N MET A 26 14.09 5.54 3.82
CA MET A 26 13.34 6.75 3.50
C MET A 26 12.13 6.93 4.43
N LEU A 27 11.36 5.88 4.73
CA LEU A 27 10.27 5.93 5.70
C LEU A 27 10.77 6.35 7.09
N ARG A 28 11.84 5.72 7.60
CA ARG A 28 12.49 6.08 8.86
C ARG A 28 12.87 7.55 8.88
N ARG A 29 13.56 8.03 7.83
CA ARG A 29 14.01 9.42 7.73
C ARG A 29 12.84 10.41 7.71
N ARG A 30 11.81 10.14 6.91
CA ARG A 30 10.64 11.03 6.76
C ARG A 30 9.81 11.09 8.03
N LEU A 31 9.57 9.93 8.64
CA LEU A 31 8.74 9.84 9.82
C LEU A 31 9.51 10.13 11.10
N ALA A 32 10.84 10.08 11.18
CA ALA A 32 11.55 10.43 12.42
C ALA A 32 11.18 11.81 13.00
N PRO A 33 11.14 12.92 12.23
CA PRO A 33 10.65 14.23 12.69
C PRO A 33 9.14 14.44 12.45
N GLY A 34 8.45 13.41 11.96
CA GLY A 34 7.06 13.50 11.52
C GLY A 34 6.03 13.36 12.64
N THR A 35 4.78 13.72 12.34
CA THR A 35 3.64 13.61 13.26
C THR A 35 2.55 12.71 12.70
N VAL A 36 1.61 12.33 13.56
CA VAL A 36 0.40 11.58 13.18
C VAL A 36 -0.80 12.53 13.29
N ASP A 37 -1.63 12.62 12.25
CA ASP A 37 -2.93 13.29 12.33
C ASP A 37 -3.95 12.35 13.02
N ALA A 38 -3.86 12.28 14.36
CA ALA A 38 -4.70 11.43 15.20
C ALA A 38 -6.20 11.59 14.89
N ARG A 39 -6.66 12.81 14.60
CA ARG A 39 -8.07 13.10 14.28
C ARG A 39 -8.51 12.38 13.01
N SER A 40 -7.66 12.36 11.97
CA SER A 40 -7.98 11.65 10.73
C SER A 40 -8.17 10.14 10.95
N PHE A 41 -7.45 9.57 11.93
CA PHE A 41 -7.53 8.14 12.28
C PHE A 41 -8.74 7.77 13.16
N GLN A 42 -9.48 8.75 13.69
CA GLN A 42 -10.77 8.51 14.34
C GLN A 42 -11.92 8.37 13.34
N ARG A 43 -11.68 8.66 12.05
CA ARG A 43 -12.70 8.53 11.01
C ARG A 43 -13.11 7.07 10.85
N PRO A 44 -14.42 6.75 10.82
CA PRO A 44 -14.85 5.37 10.72
C PRO A 44 -14.65 4.87 9.29
N VAL A 45 -13.94 3.76 9.16
CA VAL A 45 -13.65 3.08 7.89
C VAL A 45 -13.83 1.57 8.05
N SER A 46 -13.94 0.86 6.94
CA SER A 46 -13.96 -0.60 6.93
C SER A 46 -12.62 -1.14 6.46
N ARG A 47 -12.22 -2.29 7.00
CA ARG A 47 -11.06 -3.00 6.47
C ARG A 47 -11.35 -3.47 5.05
N CYS A 48 -10.29 -3.65 4.25
CA CYS A 48 -10.41 -4.20 2.91
C CYS A 48 -11.05 -5.60 2.95
N GLU A 49 -12.12 -5.77 2.16
CA GLU A 49 -12.79 -7.05 1.92
C GLU A 49 -12.68 -7.40 0.43
N ILE A 50 -11.78 -8.32 0.09
CA ILE A 50 -11.42 -8.64 -1.30
C ILE A 50 -12.60 -9.19 -2.10
N SER A 51 -13.50 -9.95 -1.47
CA SER A 51 -14.74 -10.45 -2.09
C SER A 51 -15.62 -9.31 -2.61
N GLN A 52 -15.62 -8.15 -1.95
CA GLN A 52 -16.39 -6.99 -2.35
C GLN A 52 -15.61 -6.07 -3.29
N CYS A 53 -14.37 -5.71 -2.93
CA CYS A 53 -13.63 -4.69 -3.68
C CYS A 53 -12.88 -5.26 -4.89
N GLN A 54 -12.68 -6.57 -4.97
CA GLN A 54 -12.00 -7.27 -6.07
C GLN A 54 -10.59 -6.73 -6.38
N GLY A 55 -9.94 -6.09 -5.41
CA GLY A 55 -8.64 -5.43 -5.56
C GLY A 55 -8.69 -4.06 -6.27
N MET A 56 -9.80 -3.31 -6.11
CA MET A 56 -10.02 -1.99 -6.72
C MET A 56 -8.85 -1.01 -6.59
N CYS A 57 -8.09 -1.05 -5.48
CA CYS A 57 -6.93 -0.17 -5.28
C CYS A 57 -5.83 -0.35 -6.34
N CYS A 58 -5.85 -1.46 -7.07
CA CYS A 58 -4.91 -1.75 -8.14
C CYS A 58 -5.29 -1.15 -9.51
N TYR A 59 -6.42 -0.43 -9.65
CA TYR A 59 -6.96 -0.10 -10.98
C TYR A 59 -6.00 0.64 -11.92
N ASP A 60 -5.16 1.54 -11.38
CA ASP A 60 -4.17 2.28 -12.17
C ASP A 60 -2.72 1.84 -11.91
N GLY A 61 -2.51 0.70 -11.24
CA GLY A 61 -1.18 0.30 -10.79
C GLY A 61 -0.66 1.17 -9.64
N VAL A 62 0.65 1.14 -9.42
CA VAL A 62 1.30 1.91 -8.34
C VAL A 62 2.59 2.54 -8.83
N TYR A 63 2.81 3.81 -8.49
CA TYR A 63 4.09 4.49 -8.70
C TYR A 63 5.11 4.06 -7.65
N VAL A 64 6.28 3.65 -8.09
CA VAL A 64 7.33 3.01 -7.27
C VAL A 64 8.65 3.78 -7.36
N SER A 65 9.53 3.57 -6.39
CA SER A 65 10.93 4.02 -6.46
C SER A 65 11.74 3.18 -7.44
N ASP A 66 12.96 3.61 -7.76
CA ASP A 66 13.89 2.86 -8.60
C ASP A 66 14.26 1.50 -7.98
N GLU A 67 14.43 1.44 -6.65
CA GLU A 67 14.68 0.19 -5.92
C GLU A 67 13.48 -0.76 -6.07
N SER A 68 12.27 -0.27 -5.77
CA SER A 68 11.06 -1.06 -5.91
C SER A 68 10.86 -1.57 -7.35
N ALA A 69 11.12 -0.73 -8.35
CA ALA A 69 11.06 -1.10 -9.76
C ALA A 69 12.05 -2.22 -10.12
N ALA A 70 13.31 -2.08 -9.70
CA ALA A 70 14.36 -3.06 -9.95
C ALA A 70 14.06 -4.41 -9.28
N VAL A 71 13.62 -4.38 -8.02
CA VAL A 71 13.21 -5.58 -7.28
C VAL A 71 12.03 -6.28 -7.96
N ILE A 72 10.96 -5.55 -8.29
CA ILE A 72 9.77 -6.13 -8.94
C ILE A 72 10.15 -6.78 -10.27
N THR A 73 10.97 -6.11 -11.08
CA THR A 73 11.44 -6.65 -12.36
C THR A 73 12.22 -7.96 -12.16
N SER A 74 13.15 -7.98 -11.20
CA SER A 74 13.91 -9.18 -10.88
C SER A 74 13.02 -10.33 -10.38
N LEU A 75 11.99 -10.02 -9.59
CA LEU A 75 11.04 -11.04 -9.12
C LEU A 75 10.26 -11.66 -10.28
N THR A 76 9.87 -10.87 -11.28
CA THR A 76 9.13 -11.40 -12.44
C THR A 76 9.95 -12.35 -13.29
N GLU A 77 11.25 -12.12 -13.39
CA GLU A 77 12.17 -13.03 -14.09
C GLU A 77 12.39 -14.31 -13.28
N LYS A 78 12.70 -14.18 -11.98
CA LYS A 78 13.04 -15.31 -11.10
C LYS A 78 11.85 -16.21 -10.78
N HIS A 79 10.64 -15.65 -10.73
CA HIS A 79 9.43 -16.35 -10.30
C HIS A 79 8.37 -16.40 -11.42
N ALA A 80 8.80 -16.39 -12.68
CA ALA A 80 7.90 -16.43 -13.84
C ALA A 80 6.89 -17.60 -13.77
N GLU A 81 7.36 -18.79 -13.40
CA GLU A 81 6.49 -19.98 -13.25
C GLU A 81 5.43 -19.80 -12.15
N PHE A 82 5.79 -19.17 -11.03
CA PHE A 82 4.86 -18.87 -9.95
C PHE A 82 3.74 -17.93 -10.43
N PHE A 83 4.10 -16.83 -11.12
CA PHE A 83 3.11 -15.89 -11.64
C PHE A 83 2.23 -16.53 -12.73
N ALA A 84 2.81 -17.33 -13.62
CA ALA A 84 2.05 -18.09 -14.60
C ALA A 84 1.09 -19.09 -13.94
N GLY A 85 1.52 -19.75 -12.85
CA GLY A 85 0.68 -20.64 -12.04
C GLY A 85 -0.51 -19.94 -11.37
N LEU A 86 -0.42 -18.64 -11.11
CA LEU A 86 -1.54 -17.79 -10.66
C LEU A 86 -2.47 -17.37 -11.82
N GLY A 87 -2.19 -17.79 -13.05
CA GLY A 87 -2.92 -17.40 -14.26
C GLY A 87 -2.64 -15.97 -14.70
N LEU A 88 -1.46 -15.42 -14.35
CA LEU A 88 -1.03 -14.10 -14.78
C LEU A 88 -0.17 -14.21 -16.04
N ASP A 89 -0.65 -13.55 -17.10
CA ASP A 89 0.14 -13.26 -18.29
C ASP A 89 0.80 -11.90 -18.08
N LEU A 90 2.05 -11.91 -17.61
CA LEU A 90 2.80 -10.70 -17.33
C LEU A 90 3.44 -10.17 -18.63
N PRO A 91 3.31 -8.87 -18.95
CA PRO A 91 3.97 -8.30 -20.11
C PRO A 91 5.49 -8.29 -19.91
N GLU A 92 6.24 -8.22 -21.01
CA GLU A 92 7.71 -8.09 -21.00
C GLU A 92 8.18 -6.94 -20.10
N ARG A 93 7.44 -5.82 -20.10
CA ARG A 93 7.70 -4.68 -19.20
C ARG A 93 6.62 -4.57 -18.15
N VAL A 94 6.93 -5.05 -16.94
CA VAL A 94 6.04 -4.93 -15.78
C VAL A 94 6.16 -3.59 -15.05
N ILE A 95 7.24 -2.85 -15.30
CA ILE A 95 7.42 -1.46 -14.88
C ILE A 95 7.46 -0.58 -16.14
N VAL A 96 6.72 0.53 -16.11
CA VAL A 96 6.61 1.48 -17.22
C VAL A 96 6.73 2.92 -16.70
N GLU A 97 7.04 3.85 -17.60
CA GLU A 97 6.91 5.28 -17.32
C GLU A 97 5.42 5.62 -17.21
N GLY A 98 5.00 6.09 -16.05
CA GLY A 98 3.65 6.53 -15.82
C GLY A 98 3.40 7.95 -16.29
N GLU A 99 2.19 8.20 -16.72
CA GLU A 99 1.68 9.53 -17.04
C GLU A 99 0.47 9.82 -16.17
N TRP A 100 0.44 11.01 -15.58
CA TRP A 100 -0.74 11.51 -14.87
C TRP A 100 -1.09 12.90 -15.42
N ARG A 101 -2.28 13.00 -16.03
CA ARG A 101 -2.80 14.24 -16.64
C ARG A 101 -1.81 14.92 -17.59
N GLY A 102 -1.21 14.17 -18.52
CA GLY A 102 -0.28 14.73 -19.51
C GLY A 102 1.11 15.05 -18.97
N LYS A 103 1.43 14.68 -17.73
CA LYS A 103 2.75 14.86 -17.12
C LYS A 103 3.38 13.51 -16.80
N ARG A 104 4.69 13.39 -17.06
CA ARG A 104 5.48 12.24 -16.60
C ARG A 104 5.43 12.17 -15.08
N GLY A 105 4.97 11.03 -14.55
CA GLY A 105 4.79 10.80 -13.11
C GLY A 105 5.87 9.92 -12.47
N GLY A 106 6.77 9.34 -13.27
CA GLY A 106 7.82 8.41 -12.83
C GLY A 106 7.45 6.94 -13.07
N LEU A 107 8.25 6.01 -12.53
CA LEU A 107 8.05 4.58 -12.72
C LEU A 107 6.78 4.10 -12.02
N LYS A 108 5.95 3.32 -12.74
CA LYS A 108 4.78 2.62 -12.18
C LYS A 108 4.69 1.19 -12.68
N THR A 109 3.98 0.34 -11.94
CA THR A 109 3.61 -0.97 -12.46
C THR A 109 2.73 -0.82 -13.69
N ALA A 110 2.97 -1.65 -14.71
CA ALA A 110 2.10 -1.75 -15.88
C ALA A 110 0.67 -2.12 -15.46
N VAL A 111 -0.28 -1.79 -16.35
CA VAL A 111 -1.69 -2.13 -16.20
C VAL A 111 -2.17 -2.95 -17.38
N ARG A 112 -3.25 -3.72 -17.17
CA ARG A 112 -3.99 -4.44 -18.21
C ARG A 112 -5.48 -4.21 -18.05
N ALA A 113 -6.27 -4.56 -19.06
CA ALA A 113 -7.72 -4.46 -18.99
C ALA A 113 -8.30 -5.30 -17.82
N ARG A 114 -9.23 -4.70 -17.08
CA ARG A 114 -10.05 -5.37 -16.07
C ARG A 114 -11.36 -4.60 -15.92
N ASP A 115 -12.48 -5.24 -16.22
CA ASP A 115 -13.79 -4.59 -16.16
C ASP A 115 -14.32 -4.48 -14.71
N PHE A 116 -13.68 -3.63 -13.92
CA PHE A 116 -14.10 -3.35 -12.56
C PHE A 116 -15.54 -2.80 -12.51
N SER A 117 -15.95 -2.01 -13.50
CA SER A 117 -17.29 -1.43 -13.57
C SER A 117 -18.41 -2.49 -13.62
N ALA A 118 -18.16 -3.64 -14.26
CA ALA A 118 -19.09 -4.75 -14.28
C ALA A 118 -18.99 -5.68 -13.06
N MET A 119 -17.82 -5.71 -12.41
CA MET A 119 -17.53 -6.68 -11.34
C MET A 119 -17.70 -6.13 -9.92
N VAL A 120 -17.63 -4.81 -9.74
CA VAL A 120 -17.62 -4.17 -8.42
C VAL A 120 -18.77 -3.19 -8.32
N GLU A 121 -19.70 -3.51 -7.41
CA GLU A 121 -20.81 -2.62 -7.11
C GLU A 121 -20.32 -1.28 -6.58
N GLY A 122 -20.83 -0.19 -7.15
CA GLY A 122 -20.40 1.16 -6.79
C GLY A 122 -18.97 1.49 -7.23
N TYR A 123 -18.45 0.83 -8.26
CA TYR A 123 -17.18 1.23 -8.87
C TYR A 123 -17.22 2.69 -9.34
N PRO A 124 -16.23 3.53 -8.98
CA PRO A 124 -16.27 4.95 -9.32
C PRO A 124 -16.19 5.19 -10.83
N ALA A 125 -17.14 5.95 -11.37
CA ALA A 125 -17.24 6.21 -12.81
C ALA A 125 -16.02 6.93 -13.40
N HIS A 126 -15.24 7.65 -12.57
CA HIS A 126 -14.01 8.33 -12.99
C HIS A 126 -12.78 7.42 -12.98
N PHE A 127 -12.89 6.17 -12.52
CA PHE A 127 -11.80 5.19 -12.61
C PHE A 127 -11.86 4.43 -13.94
N GLY A 128 -10.69 4.11 -14.49
CA GLY A 128 -10.58 3.32 -15.70
C GLY A 128 -10.70 1.81 -15.44
N ASN A 129 -11.28 1.06 -16.38
CA ASN A 129 -11.38 -0.40 -16.36
C ASN A 129 -10.04 -1.09 -16.67
N THR A 130 -9.06 -0.82 -15.82
CA THR A 130 -7.72 -1.40 -15.86
C THR A 130 -7.36 -1.95 -14.49
N ALA A 131 -6.30 -2.75 -14.42
CA ALA A 131 -5.69 -3.19 -13.18
C ALA A 131 -4.19 -3.39 -13.33
N CYS A 132 -3.46 -3.19 -12.25
CA CYS A 132 -2.08 -3.61 -12.09
C CYS A 132 -1.88 -5.04 -12.61
N VAL A 133 -0.80 -5.27 -13.37
CA VAL A 133 -0.48 -6.59 -13.91
C VAL A 133 -0.25 -7.67 -12.83
N PHE A 134 -0.05 -7.28 -11.58
CA PHE A 134 0.09 -8.20 -10.45
C PHE A 134 -1.22 -8.52 -9.73
N LEU A 135 -2.37 -7.99 -10.15
CA LEU A 135 -3.65 -8.33 -9.54
C LEU A 135 -4.09 -9.73 -9.98
N SER A 136 -4.27 -10.71 -9.10
CA SER A 136 -4.81 -12.02 -9.48
C SER A 136 -6.30 -11.93 -9.84
N ARG A 137 -6.83 -12.99 -10.47
CA ARG A 137 -8.24 -13.03 -10.89
C ARG A 137 -9.20 -12.80 -9.71
N ASP A 138 -8.89 -13.41 -8.56
CA ASP A 138 -9.63 -13.32 -7.30
C ASP A 138 -9.34 -12.04 -6.48
N GLY A 139 -8.70 -11.04 -7.08
CA GLY A 139 -8.53 -9.72 -6.47
C GLY A 139 -7.38 -9.61 -5.47
N ARG A 140 -6.54 -10.64 -5.33
CA ARG A 140 -5.35 -10.61 -4.45
C ARG A 140 -4.13 -10.05 -5.19
N CYS A 141 -3.12 -9.62 -4.43
CA CYS A 141 -1.88 -9.11 -5.00
C CYS A 141 -0.86 -10.25 -5.14
N ALA A 142 -0.41 -10.54 -6.35
CA ALA A 142 0.50 -11.66 -6.60
C ALA A 142 1.89 -11.48 -5.95
N LEU A 143 2.35 -10.25 -5.75
CA LEU A 143 3.59 -10.00 -4.99
C LEU A 143 3.45 -10.35 -3.50
N GLN A 144 2.26 -10.14 -2.94
CA GLN A 144 1.94 -10.59 -1.59
C GLN A 144 1.84 -12.13 -1.55
N LEU A 145 1.16 -12.74 -2.53
CA LEU A 145 1.07 -14.19 -2.63
C LEU A 145 2.46 -14.84 -2.76
N LEU A 146 3.37 -14.22 -3.52
CA LEU A 146 4.76 -14.67 -3.62
C LEU A 146 5.48 -14.58 -2.27
N SER A 147 5.28 -13.48 -1.53
CA SER A 147 5.86 -13.34 -0.19
C SER A 147 5.39 -14.45 0.75
N GLU A 148 4.09 -14.72 0.76
CA GLU A 148 3.49 -15.79 1.57
C GLU A 148 3.97 -17.19 1.13
N HIS A 149 4.10 -17.42 -0.19
CA HIS A 149 4.61 -18.66 -0.76
C HIS A 149 6.05 -18.97 -0.31
N GLU A 150 6.89 -17.95 -0.18
CA GLU A 150 8.26 -18.07 0.33
C GLU A 150 8.35 -18.08 1.87
N GLY A 151 7.23 -18.12 2.59
CA GLY A 151 7.20 -18.08 4.05
C GLY A 151 7.64 -16.73 4.65
N ARG A 152 7.58 -15.65 3.86
CA ARG A 152 7.90 -14.29 4.31
C ARG A 152 6.65 -13.57 4.81
N HIS A 153 6.86 -12.40 5.43
CA HIS A 153 5.75 -11.52 5.78
C HIS A 153 4.94 -11.16 4.52
N PRO A 154 3.59 -11.07 4.55
CA PRO A 154 2.76 -10.79 3.37
C PRO A 154 3.12 -9.50 2.61
N TRP A 155 3.79 -8.57 3.27
CA TRP A 155 4.18 -7.28 2.68
C TRP A 155 5.65 -7.21 2.28
N TYR A 156 6.39 -8.32 2.36
CA TYR A 156 7.83 -8.35 2.07
C TYR A 156 8.15 -7.89 0.64
N TYR A 157 7.45 -8.42 -0.36
CA TYR A 157 7.56 -8.01 -1.77
C TYR A 157 6.46 -7.04 -2.22
N LYS A 158 5.66 -6.50 -1.30
CA LYS A 158 4.59 -5.56 -1.66
C LYS A 158 5.14 -4.14 -1.58
N PRO A 159 5.03 -3.31 -2.62
CA PRO A 159 5.54 -1.94 -2.58
C PRO A 159 4.93 -1.15 -1.43
N VAL A 160 5.71 -0.24 -0.82
CA VAL A 160 5.30 0.54 0.37
C VAL A 160 3.93 1.18 0.19
N LYS A 161 3.71 1.89 -0.92
CA LYS A 161 2.43 2.55 -1.20
C LYS A 161 1.25 1.56 -1.27
N CYS A 162 1.47 0.31 -1.67
CA CYS A 162 0.39 -0.66 -1.81
C CYS A 162 -0.05 -1.28 -0.49
N TRP A 163 0.86 -1.58 0.44
CA TRP A 163 0.46 -2.12 1.74
C TRP A 163 0.08 -1.02 2.72
N LEU A 164 0.62 0.19 2.58
CA LEU A 164 0.30 1.31 3.45
C LEU A 164 -1.05 1.95 3.09
N HIS A 165 -1.52 1.84 1.85
CA HIS A 165 -2.82 2.38 1.43
C HIS A 165 -3.98 1.84 2.30
N PRO A 166 -4.90 2.70 2.78
CA PRO A 166 -5.15 4.08 2.37
C PRO A 166 -4.40 5.16 3.19
N ILE A 167 -3.49 4.76 4.08
CA ILE A 167 -2.69 5.70 4.86
C ILE A 167 -1.69 6.39 3.94
N THR A 168 -1.53 7.69 4.10
CA THR A 168 -0.60 8.51 3.32
C THR A 168 0.41 9.20 4.23
N ILE A 169 1.56 9.53 3.65
CA ILE A 169 2.62 10.31 4.29
C ILE A 169 2.80 11.58 3.47
N GLU A 170 2.27 12.69 3.98
CA GLU A 170 2.36 14.00 3.35
C GLU A 170 3.54 14.80 3.87
N GLY A 171 3.91 15.86 3.16
CA GLY A 171 4.95 16.81 3.59
C GLY A 171 6.39 16.35 3.30
N ASP A 172 7.18 17.32 2.83
CA ASP A 172 8.63 17.23 2.67
C ASP A 172 9.29 17.96 3.85
N GLY A 173 10.08 17.25 4.66
CA GLY A 173 10.76 17.79 5.84
C GLY A 173 10.04 17.54 7.17
N HIS A 174 8.76 17.93 7.28
CA HIS A 174 7.89 17.56 8.40
C HIS A 174 6.76 16.67 7.88
N SER A 175 7.02 15.36 7.86
CA SER A 175 6.03 14.45 7.31
C SER A 175 4.86 14.22 8.26
N VAL A 176 3.64 14.17 7.73
CA VAL A 176 2.42 13.87 8.49
C VAL A 176 1.85 12.55 8.00
N LEU A 177 1.67 11.59 8.91
CA LEU A 177 0.92 10.38 8.66
C LEU A 177 -0.57 10.71 8.78
N VAL A 178 -1.33 10.53 7.70
CA VAL A 178 -2.71 11.00 7.62
C VAL A 178 -3.59 10.00 6.88
N LEU A 179 -4.89 10.03 7.19
CA LEU A 179 -5.91 9.32 6.46
C LEU A 179 -6.92 10.31 5.84
N HIS A 180 -6.82 10.51 4.52
CA HIS A 180 -7.65 11.49 3.82
C HIS A 180 -9.15 11.20 3.88
N SER A 181 -9.95 12.24 4.12
CA SER A 181 -11.39 12.23 3.85
C SER A 181 -11.65 12.60 2.38
N ARG A 182 -12.92 12.64 1.97
CA ARG A 182 -13.29 13.11 0.62
C ARG A 182 -12.88 14.57 0.39
N GLU A 183 -12.85 15.38 1.44
CA GLU A 183 -12.49 16.79 1.39
C GLU A 183 -10.98 16.99 1.29
N THR A 184 -10.19 16.09 1.88
CA THR A 184 -8.74 16.21 1.93
C THR A 184 -8.01 15.30 0.96
N ASP A 185 -8.72 14.51 0.14
CA ASP A 185 -8.10 13.58 -0.82
C ASP A 185 -7.18 14.30 -1.81
N PRO A 186 -5.87 13.95 -1.86
CA PRO A 186 -4.89 14.67 -2.67
C PRO A 186 -5.12 14.49 -4.17
N TYR A 187 -5.93 13.52 -4.57
CA TYR A 187 -6.29 13.28 -5.96
C TYR A 187 -7.62 13.94 -6.35
N ARG A 188 -8.29 14.64 -5.44
CA ARG A 188 -9.53 15.35 -5.75
C ARG A 188 -9.22 16.58 -6.59
N LEU A 189 -9.73 16.56 -7.81
CA LEU A 189 -9.52 17.60 -8.82
C LEU A 189 -10.84 17.85 -9.55
N PRO A 190 -11.00 18.98 -10.27
CA PRO A 190 -12.16 19.17 -11.14
C PRO A 190 -12.30 17.97 -12.10
N GLY A 191 -13.49 17.36 -12.10
CA GLY A 191 -13.82 16.17 -12.89
C GLY A 191 -13.23 14.84 -12.39
N TYR A 192 -12.61 14.80 -11.21
CA TYR A 192 -12.02 13.59 -10.64
C TYR A 192 -12.19 13.57 -9.11
N ASP A 193 -13.08 12.72 -8.60
CA ASP A 193 -13.53 12.78 -7.19
C ASP A 193 -12.62 12.02 -6.21
N GLY A 194 -11.30 12.17 -6.39
CA GLY A 194 -10.30 11.55 -5.52
C GLY A 194 -10.03 10.08 -5.82
N PHE A 195 -9.11 9.51 -5.05
CA PHE A 195 -8.73 8.10 -5.14
C PHE A 195 -8.73 7.47 -3.75
N VAL A 196 -7.91 8.00 -2.84
CA VAL A 196 -7.68 7.45 -1.50
C VAL A 196 -8.98 7.29 -0.72
N SER A 197 -9.80 8.34 -0.72
CA SER A 197 -11.07 8.42 0.00
C SER A 197 -12.24 7.74 -0.72
N THR A 198 -12.03 7.23 -1.94
CA THR A 198 -13.08 6.60 -2.75
C THR A 198 -12.99 5.07 -2.71
N ILE A 199 -11.78 4.52 -2.57
CA ILE A 199 -11.57 3.08 -2.41
C ILE A 199 -12.25 2.59 -1.11
N PHE A 200 -12.74 1.34 -1.13
CA PHE A 200 -13.53 0.74 -0.05
C PHE A 200 -12.91 0.87 1.35
N CYS A 201 -11.60 0.67 1.47
CA CYS A 201 -10.91 0.78 2.76
C CYS A 201 -10.56 2.21 3.18
N GLY A 202 -10.58 3.17 2.24
CA GLY A 202 -10.27 4.57 2.51
C GLY A 202 -11.51 5.46 2.65
N ARG A 203 -12.66 5.05 2.08
CA ARG A 203 -13.92 5.79 2.22
C ARG A 203 -14.49 5.73 3.63
N THR A 204 -15.18 6.79 4.02
CA THR A 204 -15.91 6.79 5.30
C THR A 204 -17.00 5.73 5.25
N CYS A 205 -17.02 4.87 6.26
CA CYS A 205 -18.05 3.86 6.46
C CYS A 205 -18.72 4.11 7.81
N PRO A 206 -19.96 4.63 7.87
CA PRO A 206 -20.61 4.94 9.15
C PRO A 206 -20.72 3.77 10.13
N GLY A 207 -20.81 2.53 9.63
CA GLY A 207 -20.78 1.30 10.43
C GLY A 207 -19.39 0.70 10.63
N GLY A 208 -18.34 1.40 10.19
CA GLY A 208 -16.95 0.98 10.32
C GLY A 208 -16.38 1.22 11.72
N ALA A 209 -15.13 0.80 11.90
CA ALA A 209 -14.36 1.09 13.12
C ALA A 209 -13.51 2.35 12.91
N PRO A 210 -13.04 3.01 13.99
CA PRO A 210 -11.97 4.01 13.88
C PRO A 210 -10.83 3.46 13.03
N ALA A 211 -10.28 4.26 12.13
CA ALA A 211 -9.25 3.79 11.22
C ALA A 211 -7.97 3.32 11.92
N SER A 212 -7.64 3.89 13.08
CA SER A 212 -6.57 3.37 13.95
C SER A 212 -6.75 1.88 14.31
N THR A 213 -8.01 1.44 14.44
CA THR A 213 -8.37 0.04 14.69
C THR A 213 -8.47 -0.76 13.40
N ALA A 214 -9.17 -0.23 12.39
CA ALA A 214 -9.40 -0.94 11.13
C ALA A 214 -8.11 -1.21 10.33
N LEU A 215 -7.12 -0.31 10.46
CA LEU A 215 -5.82 -0.34 9.78
C LEU A 215 -4.67 -0.64 10.75
N ALA A 216 -4.98 -1.24 11.90
CA ALA A 216 -3.99 -1.52 12.94
C ALA A 216 -2.81 -2.35 12.43
N LYS A 217 -3.02 -3.27 11.48
CA LYS A 217 -1.94 -4.10 10.93
C LYS A 217 -0.92 -3.26 10.17
N GLU A 218 -1.40 -2.35 9.33
CA GLU A 218 -0.59 -1.44 8.53
C GLU A 218 0.20 -0.51 9.45
N LEU A 219 -0.46 0.02 10.48
CA LEU A 219 0.17 0.86 11.49
C LEU A 219 1.22 0.11 12.31
N THR A 220 0.92 -1.09 12.82
CA THR A 220 1.90 -1.90 13.56
C THR A 220 3.12 -2.25 12.72
N PHE A 221 2.95 -2.58 11.43
CA PHE A 221 4.09 -2.87 10.57
C PHE A 221 4.92 -1.62 10.28
N LEU A 222 4.27 -0.49 10.01
CA LEU A 222 4.97 0.79 9.85
C LEU A 222 5.72 1.16 11.13
N SER A 223 5.11 0.99 12.30
CA SER A 223 5.73 1.20 13.62
C SER A 223 7.05 0.44 13.76
N ARG A 224 7.06 -0.84 13.35
CA ARG A 224 8.28 -1.67 13.34
C ARG A 224 9.35 -1.15 12.38
N ILE A 225 8.95 -0.67 11.19
CA ILE A 225 9.89 -0.09 10.22
C ILE A 225 10.52 1.19 10.80
N VAL A 226 9.70 2.09 11.36
CA VAL A 226 10.15 3.43 11.77
C VAL A 226 10.68 3.51 13.19
N GLY A 227 10.54 2.46 13.99
CA GLY A 227 11.00 2.42 15.38
C GLY A 227 10.18 3.33 16.31
N ARG A 228 8.89 3.53 16.02
CA ARG A 228 7.96 4.35 16.82
C ARG A 228 6.65 3.58 17.03
N ASP A 229 5.99 3.78 18.17
CA ASP A 229 4.65 3.21 18.38
C ASP A 229 3.57 4.19 17.88
N LEU A 230 3.27 4.12 16.58
CA LEU A 230 2.32 5.01 15.93
C LEU A 230 0.87 4.84 16.42
N LEU A 231 0.54 3.72 17.07
CA LEU A 231 -0.81 3.48 17.60
C LEU A 231 -1.03 4.22 18.92
N VAL A 232 0.02 4.41 19.71
CA VAL A 232 -0.03 5.19 20.97
C VAL A 232 -0.08 6.70 20.71
N GLU A 233 0.37 7.13 19.54
CA GLU A 233 0.35 8.54 19.12
C GLU A 233 -1.02 9.03 18.58
N MET A 234 -2.03 8.14 18.51
CA MET A 234 -3.39 8.40 17.99
C MET A 234 -4.44 8.54 19.09
#